data_AF-A0A3S9Y4P3-F1
#
_entry.id   AF-A0A3S9Y4P3-F1
#
_cell.length_a   1.000
_cell.length_b   1.000
_cell.length_c   1.000
_cell.angle_alpha   90.00
_cell.angle_beta   90.00
_cell.angle_gamma   90.00
#
_symmetry.space_group_name_H-M   'P 1'
#
loop_
_entity.id
_entity.type
_entity.pdbx_description
1 polymer ?
#
loop_
_entity_poly.entity_id
_entity_poly.type
_entity_poly.pdbx_seq_one_letter_code
_entity_poly.pdbx_strand_id
1 'polypeptide(L)'
;MPFAVIALLVGFAGALLTWPATRTRRTSQRVLLGLVWLWAAGVVSLTFGTPSGGGRPVNIALLDVSNPADLVDFLVNMALFLPGGILFAALGCRWFTAGLFGFLGSLAIETAQHLVRWGRTADINDLLSNTAGCLAGFVGAAVVISILGRPTAPGGQHPRIGSQPQASAPLSRSGAGRR
;
A
#
# COMPACT_ATOMS: atom_id res chain seq x y z
N MET A 1 -8.48 20.45 17.96
CA MET A 1 -7.66 21.52 17.34
C MET A 1 -6.14 21.33 17.51
N PRO A 2 -5.55 21.11 18.72
CA PRO A 2 -4.09 21.00 18.85
C PRO A 2 -3.49 19.74 18.18
N PHE A 3 -4.21 18.62 18.18
CA PHE A 3 -3.73 17.35 17.62
C PHE A 3 -3.57 17.36 16.10
N ALA A 4 -4.49 18.02 15.39
CA ALA A 4 -4.41 18.12 13.95
C ALA A 4 -3.16 18.91 13.52
N VAL A 5 -2.85 20.01 14.22
CA VAL A 5 -1.65 20.80 13.96
C VAL A 5 -0.39 20.00 14.27
N ILE A 6 -0.33 19.31 15.41
CA ILE A 6 0.83 18.48 15.79
C ILE A 6 1.03 17.33 14.78
N ALA A 7 -0.04 16.64 14.39
CA ALA A 7 0.02 15.55 13.42
C ALA A 7 0.50 16.01 12.04
N LEU A 8 0.00 17.15 11.56
CA LEU A 8 0.45 17.76 10.31
C LEU A 8 1.92 18.19 10.38
N LEU A 9 2.37 18.75 11.49
CA LEU A 9 3.78 19.12 11.70
C LEU A 9 4.69 17.89 11.73
N VAL A 10 4.28 16.81 12.40
CA VAL A 10 5.02 15.54 12.44
C VAL A 10 5.06 14.88 11.06
N GLY A 11 3.95 14.87 10.32
CA GLY A 11 3.93 14.38 8.94
C GLY A 11 4.84 15.17 8.02
N PHE A 12 4.80 16.51 8.12
CA PHE A 12 5.69 17.38 7.35
C PHE A 12 7.16 17.17 7.71
N ALA A 13 7.49 17.06 9.01
CA ALA A 13 8.84 16.75 9.46
C ALA A 13 9.32 15.37 8.97
N GLY A 14 8.46 14.34 9.04
CA GLY A 14 8.75 13.02 8.50
C GLY A 14 9.05 13.05 7.00
N ALA A 15 8.27 13.81 6.22
CA ALA A 15 8.52 14.01 4.79
C ALA A 15 9.86 14.73 4.52
N LEU A 16 10.20 15.73 5.33
CA LEU A 16 11.49 16.42 5.24
C LEU A 16 12.68 15.51 5.63
N LEU A 17 12.50 14.63 6.61
CA LEU A 17 13.56 13.71 7.07
C LEU A 17 13.82 12.58 6.07
N THR A 18 12.79 12.07 5.39
CA THR A 18 12.97 11.03 4.36
C THR A 18 13.44 11.61 3.02
N TRP A 19 13.35 12.93 2.83
CA TRP A 19 13.70 13.60 1.58
C TRP A 19 15.18 13.47 1.16
N PRO A 20 16.19 13.69 2.03
CA PRO A 20 17.60 13.47 1.67
C PRO A 20 17.89 12.00 1.34
N ALA A 21 17.31 11.07 2.12
CA ALA A 21 17.48 9.62 1.95
C ALA A 21 16.82 9.08 0.68
N THR A 22 15.91 9.86 0.07
CA THR A 22 15.20 9.49 -1.16
C THR A 22 15.66 10.32 -2.35
N ARG A 23 16.74 11.10 -2.22
CA ARG A 23 17.27 11.96 -3.29
C ARG A 23 17.74 11.18 -4.51
N THR A 24 18.16 9.93 -4.34
CA THR A 24 18.56 9.01 -5.42
C THR A 24 17.37 8.30 -6.08
N ARG A 25 16.15 8.45 -5.52
CA ARG A 25 14.92 7.86 -6.07
C ARG A 25 14.30 8.75 -7.14
N ARG A 26 13.50 8.14 -8.02
CA ARG A 26 12.72 8.87 -9.03
C ARG A 26 11.79 9.88 -8.36
N THR A 27 11.57 11.04 -8.99
CA THR A 27 10.70 12.11 -8.48
C THR A 27 9.31 11.60 -8.09
N SER A 28 8.74 10.67 -8.87
CA SER A 28 7.44 10.04 -8.56
C SER A 28 7.43 9.31 -7.21
N GLN A 29 8.49 8.59 -6.86
CA GLN A 29 8.58 7.90 -5.58
C GLN A 29 8.68 8.87 -4.40
N ARG A 30 9.32 10.02 -4.59
CA ARG A 30 9.43 11.07 -3.56
C ARG A 30 8.07 11.70 -3.29
N VAL A 31 7.30 11.97 -4.34
CA VAL A 31 5.91 12.46 -4.22
C VAL A 31 5.06 11.45 -3.47
N LEU A 32 5.12 10.17 -3.84
CA LEU A 32 4.36 9.11 -3.14
C LEU A 32 4.72 9.03 -1.65
N LEU A 33 6.00 9.15 -1.29
CA LEU A 33 6.41 9.16 0.12
C LEU A 33 5.90 10.40 0.87
N GLY A 34 5.88 11.57 0.22
CA GLY A 34 5.23 12.76 0.77
C GLY A 34 3.74 12.56 1.01
N LEU A 35 3.05 11.90 0.08
CA LEU A 35 1.63 11.56 0.22
C LEU A 35 1.38 10.54 1.34
N VAL A 36 2.29 9.58 1.57
CA VAL A 36 2.21 8.66 2.71
C VAL A 36 2.28 9.43 4.03
N TRP A 37 3.18 10.39 4.14
CA TRP A 37 3.27 11.23 5.33
C TRP A 37 2.05 12.13 5.54
N LEU A 38 1.52 12.71 4.45
CA LEU A 38 0.29 13.50 4.50
C LEU A 38 -0.91 12.65 4.92
N TRP A 39 -1.03 11.45 4.36
CA TRP A 39 -2.06 10.48 4.76
C TRP A 39 -1.94 10.12 6.24
N ALA A 40 -0.75 9.74 6.71
CA ALA A 40 -0.51 9.38 8.11
C ALA A 40 -0.88 10.53 9.06
N ALA A 41 -0.53 11.77 8.72
CA ALA A 41 -0.93 12.95 9.48
C ALA A 41 -2.45 13.14 9.50
N GLY A 42 -3.12 12.92 8.37
CA GLY A 42 -4.57 12.95 8.27
C GLY A 42 -5.24 11.92 9.17
N VAL A 43 -4.76 10.68 9.17
CA VAL A 43 -5.24 9.59 10.04
C VAL A 43 -5.12 10.01 11.51
N VAL A 44 -3.91 10.40 11.97
CA VAL A 44 -3.71 10.83 13.36
C VAL A 44 -4.63 12.01 13.71
N SER A 45 -4.77 12.99 12.82
CA SER A 45 -5.63 14.15 13.06
C SER A 45 -7.10 13.78 13.27
N LEU A 46 -7.64 12.91 12.41
CA LEU A 46 -9.04 12.50 12.45
C LEU A 46 -9.32 11.56 13.63
N THR A 47 -8.39 10.67 13.94
CA THR A 47 -8.55 9.67 14.99
C THR A 47 -8.37 10.23 16.41
N PHE A 48 -7.59 11.29 16.61
CA PHE A 48 -7.52 11.98 17.91
C PHE A 48 -8.41 13.23 17.97
N GLY A 49 -8.95 13.69 16.84
CA GLY A 49 -9.76 14.90 16.74
C GLY A 49 -11.26 14.71 17.01
N THR A 50 -11.76 13.47 16.94
CA THR A 50 -13.17 13.14 17.16
C THR A 50 -13.36 12.42 18.49
N PRO A 51 -14.23 12.87 19.40
CA PRO A 51 -14.57 12.08 20.59
C PRO A 51 -15.56 10.97 20.21
N SER A 52 -15.20 9.70 20.42
CA SER A 52 -16.19 8.60 20.46
C SER A 52 -15.79 7.61 21.55
N GLY A 53 -16.61 7.48 22.57
CA GLY A 53 -16.37 6.54 23.66
C GLY A 53 -17.55 6.53 24.62
N GLY A 54 -18.35 5.46 24.56
CA GLY A 54 -19.51 5.23 25.43
C GLY A 54 -19.15 4.89 26.88
N GLY A 55 -18.05 5.45 27.42
CA GLY A 55 -17.59 5.26 28.79
C GLY A 55 -16.81 3.97 29.08
N ARG A 56 -16.59 3.10 28.08
CA ARG A 56 -15.77 1.89 28.24
C ARG A 56 -14.33 2.10 27.72
N PRO A 57 -13.29 1.59 28.40
CA PRO A 57 -11.91 1.78 27.94
C PRO A 57 -11.49 0.83 26.80
N VAL A 58 -12.14 -0.34 26.68
CA VAL A 58 -11.88 -1.34 25.64
C VAL A 58 -13.20 -1.99 25.20
N ASN A 59 -13.38 -2.17 23.89
CA ASN A 59 -14.47 -2.92 23.27
C ASN A 59 -13.90 -4.09 22.45
N ILE A 60 -14.38 -5.29 22.75
CA ILE A 60 -14.00 -6.55 22.07
C ILE A 60 -15.24 -7.19 21.43
N ALA A 61 -16.40 -6.54 21.51
CA ALA A 61 -17.57 -7.00 20.80
C ALA A 61 -17.30 -6.92 19.29
N LEU A 62 -17.59 -7.99 18.57
CA LEU A 62 -17.47 -8.00 17.12
C LEU A 62 -18.59 -7.18 16.48
N LEU A 63 -18.33 -6.74 15.25
CA LEU A 63 -19.26 -5.96 14.43
C LEU A 63 -20.69 -6.52 14.46
N ASP A 64 -21.63 -5.71 14.93
CA ASP A 64 -23.06 -5.98 14.83
C ASP A 64 -23.61 -5.39 13.53
N VAL A 65 -23.76 -6.25 12.52
CA VAL A 65 -24.30 -5.85 11.21
C VAL A 65 -25.78 -5.44 11.24
N SER A 66 -26.50 -5.73 12.33
CA SER A 66 -27.88 -5.29 12.52
C SER A 66 -27.97 -3.86 13.02
N ASN A 67 -26.87 -3.33 13.60
CA ASN A 67 -26.76 -1.95 14.03
C ASN A 67 -26.13 -1.08 12.92
N PRO A 68 -26.90 -0.17 12.29
CA PRO A 68 -26.39 0.66 11.21
C PRO A 68 -25.26 1.60 11.66
N ALA A 69 -25.21 2.00 12.93
CA ALA A 69 -24.14 2.85 13.43
C ALA A 69 -22.78 2.13 13.41
N ASP A 70 -22.74 0.89 13.92
CA ASP A 70 -21.52 0.08 13.96
C ASP A 70 -21.02 -0.24 12.54
N LEU A 71 -21.93 -0.46 11.59
CA LEU A 71 -21.59 -0.64 10.18
C LEU A 71 -21.00 0.62 9.55
N VAL A 72 -21.56 1.80 9.85
CA VAL A 72 -21.04 3.08 9.35
C VAL A 72 -19.65 3.34 9.91
N ASP A 73 -19.44 3.14 11.22
CA ASP A 73 -18.14 3.34 11.86
C ASP A 73 -17.08 2.41 11.26
N PHE A 74 -17.42 1.13 11.04
CA PHE A 74 -16.56 0.17 10.37
C PHE A 74 -16.18 0.63 8.95
N LEU A 75 -17.15 1.08 8.14
CA LEU A 75 -16.90 1.52 6.77
C LEU A 75 -16.09 2.83 6.70
N VAL A 76 -16.32 3.76 7.62
CA VAL A 76 -15.58 5.02 7.70
C VAL A 76 -14.11 4.76 8.06
N ASN A 77 -13.85 3.88 9.04
CA ASN A 77 -12.48 3.47 9.40
C ASN A 77 -11.80 2.72 8.25
N MET A 78 -12.54 1.84 7.58
CA MET A 78 -12.06 1.18 6.36
C MET A 78 -11.67 2.21 5.27
N ALA A 79 -12.51 3.23 5.05
CA ALA A 79 -12.25 4.29 4.09
C ALA A 79 -11.04 5.16 4.48
N LEU A 80 -10.78 5.35 5.77
CA LEU A 80 -9.65 6.14 6.28
C LEU A 80 -8.28 5.49 5.94
N PHE A 81 -8.21 4.15 5.95
CA PHE A 81 -6.99 3.40 5.64
C PHE A 81 -6.84 3.01 4.17
N LEU A 82 -7.92 3.11 3.37
CA LEU A 82 -7.91 2.84 1.93
C LEU A 82 -6.79 3.58 1.17
N PRO A 83 -6.55 4.89 1.39
CA PRO A 83 -5.49 5.61 0.67
C PRO A 83 -4.09 5.09 1.01
N GLY A 84 -3.85 4.66 2.24
CA GLY A 84 -2.58 4.04 2.63
C GLY A 84 -2.27 2.79 1.81
N GLY A 85 -3.28 1.92 1.64
CA GLY A 85 -3.20 0.74 0.77
C GLY A 85 -2.85 1.08 -0.68
N ILE A 86 -3.53 2.07 -1.24
CA ILE A 86 -3.29 2.56 -2.62
C ILE A 86 -1.84 3.06 -2.76
N LEU A 87 -1.36 3.84 -1.79
CA LEU A 87 -0.01 4.39 -1.80
C LEU A 87 1.06 3.28 -1.71
N PHE A 88 0.83 2.24 -0.89
CA PHE A 88 1.73 1.09 -0.82
C PHE A 88 1.80 0.33 -2.15
N ALA A 89 0.66 0.11 -2.83
CA ALA A 89 0.64 -0.50 -4.15
C ALA A 89 1.39 0.36 -5.18
N ALA A 90 1.17 1.68 -5.18
CA ALA A 90 1.85 2.62 -6.08
C ALA A 90 3.37 2.68 -5.82
N LEU A 91 3.81 2.45 -4.59
CA LEU A 91 5.22 2.34 -4.23
C LEU A 91 5.84 0.99 -4.64
N GLY A 92 5.04 0.04 -5.16
CA GLY A 92 5.49 -1.29 -5.54
C GLY A 92 5.73 -2.22 -4.35
N CYS A 93 5.11 -1.93 -3.19
CA CYS A 93 5.21 -2.79 -2.02
C CYS A 93 4.46 -4.11 -2.25
N ARG A 94 4.75 -5.12 -1.42
CA ARG A 94 4.03 -6.38 -1.41
C ARG A 94 2.76 -6.24 -0.57
N TRP A 95 1.74 -7.06 -0.85
CA TRP A 95 0.48 -7.05 -0.10
C TRP A 95 0.69 -7.29 1.41
N PHE A 96 1.64 -8.15 1.78
CA PHE A 96 2.02 -8.37 3.17
C PHE A 96 2.55 -7.10 3.85
N THR A 97 3.26 -6.24 3.14
CA THR A 97 3.73 -4.96 3.67
C THR A 97 2.54 -4.04 3.96
N ALA A 98 1.59 -3.93 3.04
CA ALA A 98 0.39 -3.13 3.25
C ALA A 98 -0.46 -3.68 4.42
N GLY A 99 -0.65 -5.00 4.49
CA GLY A 99 -1.34 -5.64 5.61
C GLY A 99 -0.66 -5.41 6.95
N LEU A 100 0.67 -5.59 7.02
CA LEU A 100 1.43 -5.40 8.25
C LEU A 100 1.41 -3.95 8.72
N PHE A 101 1.62 -2.97 7.82
CA PHE A 101 1.57 -1.56 8.19
C PHE A 101 0.15 -1.08 8.52
N GLY A 102 -0.87 -1.62 7.84
CA GLY A 102 -2.28 -1.37 8.19
C GLY A 102 -2.60 -1.87 9.60
N PHE A 103 -2.21 -3.12 9.90
CA PHE A 103 -2.40 -3.72 11.23
C PHE A 103 -1.62 -2.99 12.33
N LEU A 104 -0.31 -2.79 12.15
CA LEU A 104 0.53 -2.13 13.15
C LEU A 104 0.15 -0.66 13.34
N GLY A 105 -0.22 0.03 12.26
CA GLY A 105 -0.69 1.41 12.33
C GLY A 105 -1.98 1.51 13.13
N SER A 106 -2.94 0.62 12.87
CA SER A 106 -4.18 0.60 13.63
C SER A 106 -3.98 0.15 15.08
N LEU A 107 -3.12 -0.84 15.33
CA LEU A 107 -2.79 -1.28 16.70
C LEU A 107 -2.16 -0.14 17.51
N ALA A 108 -1.28 0.65 16.88
CA ALA A 108 -0.66 1.81 17.51
C ALA A 108 -1.70 2.88 17.88
N ILE A 109 -2.69 3.10 17.01
CA ILE A 109 -3.83 4.00 17.26
C ILE A 109 -4.64 3.52 18.47
N GLU A 110 -5.10 2.27 18.47
CA GLU A 110 -5.89 1.69 19.57
C GLU A 110 -5.13 1.75 20.89
N THR A 111 -3.84 1.39 20.86
CA THR A 111 -2.97 1.43 22.04
C THR A 111 -2.82 2.85 22.56
N ALA A 112 -2.61 3.82 21.67
CA ALA A 112 -2.49 5.23 22.05
C ALA A 112 -3.80 5.76 22.64
N GLN A 113 -4.96 5.45 22.04
CA GLN A 113 -6.27 5.82 22.59
C GLN A 113 -6.49 5.22 23.98
N HIS A 114 -6.14 3.94 24.18
CA HIS A 114 -6.23 3.27 25.46
C HIS A 114 -5.35 3.92 26.54
N LEU A 115 -4.10 4.25 26.21
CA LEU A 115 -3.14 4.86 27.14
C LEU A 115 -3.50 6.30 27.48
N VAL A 116 -3.91 7.06 26.49
CA VAL A 116 -4.16 8.49 26.61
C VAL A 116 -5.51 8.75 27.33
N ARG A 117 -6.47 7.81 27.28
CA ARG A 117 -7.76 7.85 28.00
C ARG A 117 -8.60 9.11 27.75
N TRP A 118 -8.52 9.69 26.56
CA TRP A 118 -9.22 10.92 26.20
C TRP A 118 -10.69 10.70 25.81
N GLY A 119 -11.39 9.88 26.58
CA GLY A 119 -12.79 9.55 26.30
C GLY A 119 -12.99 8.76 25.01
N ARG A 120 -11.97 8.01 24.55
CA ARG A 120 -12.12 7.02 23.49
C ARG A 120 -11.99 5.59 24.00
N THR A 121 -12.75 4.70 23.38
CA THR A 121 -12.74 3.26 23.61
C THR A 121 -11.82 2.63 22.58
N ALA A 122 -10.83 1.84 23.02
CA ALA A 122 -10.07 1.03 22.08
C ALA A 122 -10.94 -0.13 21.58
N ASP A 123 -11.14 -0.26 20.27
CA ASP A 123 -12.10 -1.18 19.65
C ASP A 123 -11.43 -2.16 18.68
N ILE A 124 -11.77 -3.45 18.84
CA ILE A 124 -11.32 -4.49 17.90
C ILE A 124 -11.85 -4.26 16.49
N ASN A 125 -13.03 -3.66 16.34
CA ASN A 125 -13.62 -3.38 15.03
C ASN A 125 -12.85 -2.26 14.29
N ASP A 126 -12.28 -1.30 15.02
CA ASP A 126 -11.43 -0.25 14.45
C ASP A 126 -10.11 -0.86 13.96
N LEU A 127 -9.51 -1.77 14.74
CA LEU A 127 -8.35 -2.56 14.33
C LEU A 127 -8.60 -3.35 13.03
N LEU A 128 -9.74 -4.04 12.97
CA LEU A 128 -10.11 -4.88 11.82
C LEU A 128 -10.47 -4.04 10.59
N SER A 129 -11.29 -3.01 10.74
CA SER A 129 -11.73 -2.14 9.64
C SER A 129 -10.57 -1.39 9.00
N ASN A 130 -9.68 -0.79 9.79
CA ASN A 130 -8.49 -0.10 9.29
C ASN A 130 -7.56 -1.06 8.54
N THR A 131 -7.32 -2.26 9.09
CA THR A 131 -6.50 -3.29 8.43
C THR A 131 -7.14 -3.74 7.11
N ALA A 132 -8.45 -3.99 7.11
CA ALA A 132 -9.22 -4.36 5.92
C ALA A 132 -9.20 -3.25 4.86
N GLY A 133 -9.31 -1.98 5.28
CA GLY A 133 -9.24 -0.81 4.42
C GLY A 133 -7.90 -0.70 3.70
N CYS A 134 -6.80 -0.86 4.43
CA CYS A 134 -5.47 -0.87 3.85
C CYS A 134 -5.30 -2.01 2.81
N LEU A 135 -5.76 -3.22 3.14
CA LEU A 135 -5.70 -4.36 2.22
C LEU A 135 -6.59 -4.14 0.99
N ALA A 136 -7.81 -3.65 1.15
CA ALA A 136 -8.73 -3.37 0.06
C ALA A 136 -8.17 -2.31 -0.90
N GLY A 137 -7.61 -1.22 -0.35
CA GLY A 137 -6.98 -0.16 -1.14
C GLY A 137 -5.77 -0.68 -1.90
N PHE A 138 -4.96 -1.53 -1.26
CA PHE A 138 -3.81 -2.17 -1.90
C PHE A 138 -4.25 -3.06 -3.06
N VAL A 139 -5.19 -3.98 -2.82
CA VAL A 139 -5.66 -4.93 -3.84
C VAL A 139 -6.30 -4.19 -5.01
N GLY A 140 -7.17 -3.22 -4.74
CA GLY A 140 -7.81 -2.41 -5.77
C GLY A 140 -6.80 -1.70 -6.67
N ALA A 141 -5.82 -1.01 -6.06
CA ALA A 141 -4.76 -0.34 -6.81
C ALA A 141 -3.86 -1.32 -7.57
N ALA A 142 -3.48 -2.43 -6.95
CA ALA A 142 -2.64 -3.45 -7.59
C ALA A 142 -3.31 -4.07 -8.81
N VAL A 143 -4.63 -4.33 -8.75
CA VAL A 143 -5.42 -4.81 -9.89
C VAL A 143 -5.41 -3.79 -11.02
N VAL A 144 -5.70 -2.51 -10.72
CA VAL A 144 -5.70 -1.43 -11.71
C VAL A 144 -4.32 -1.29 -12.38
N ILE A 145 -3.25 -1.27 -11.58
CA ILE A 145 -1.86 -1.19 -12.09
C ILE A 145 -1.55 -2.41 -12.97
N SER A 146 -1.99 -3.60 -12.59
CA SER A 146 -1.76 -4.84 -13.36
C SER A 146 -2.52 -4.86 -14.69
N ILE A 147 -3.72 -4.28 -14.73
CA ILE A 147 -4.52 -4.19 -15.97
C ILE A 147 -3.90 -3.16 -16.92
N LEU A 148 -3.55 -1.97 -16.41
CA LEU A 148 -2.99 -0.87 -17.20
C LEU A 148 -1.52 -1.11 -17.61
N GLY A 149 -0.79 -1.89 -16.83
CA GLY A 149 0.63 -2.17 -17.05
C GLY A 149 0.91 -3.32 -18.02
N ARG A 150 -0.12 -4.03 -18.52
CA ARG A 150 0.05 -5.03 -19.58
C ARG A 150 0.38 -4.32 -20.89
N PRO A 151 1.57 -4.54 -21.49
CA PRO A 151 1.80 -4.10 -22.85
C PRO A 151 0.80 -4.82 -23.74
N THR A 152 -0.04 -4.07 -24.46
CA THR A 152 -0.85 -4.61 -25.55
C THR A 152 0.13 -5.25 -26.52
N ALA A 153 0.18 -6.58 -26.56
CA ALA A 153 1.06 -7.28 -27.49
C ALA A 153 0.71 -6.80 -28.91
N PRO A 154 1.66 -6.21 -29.67
CA PRO A 154 1.40 -5.88 -31.06
C PRO A 154 1.06 -7.18 -31.77
N GLY A 155 -0.17 -7.28 -32.28
CA GLY A 155 -0.65 -8.45 -32.98
C GLY A 155 0.22 -8.76 -34.20
N GLY A 156 0.50 -10.05 -34.40
CA GLY A 156 0.91 -10.60 -35.69
C GLY A 156 2.40 -10.63 -35.97
N GLN A 157 3.14 -11.53 -35.32
CA GLN A 157 4.29 -12.13 -36.02
C GLN A 157 3.74 -12.93 -37.21
N HIS A 158 3.89 -12.36 -38.39
CA HIS A 158 3.69 -13.00 -39.68
C HIS A 158 4.46 -14.34 -39.70
N PRO A 159 3.82 -15.48 -39.99
CA PRO A 159 4.53 -16.73 -40.15
C PRO A 159 5.54 -16.57 -41.29
N ARG A 160 6.84 -16.69 -41.00
CA ARG A 160 7.85 -16.89 -42.05
C ARG A 160 7.65 -18.28 -42.62
N ILE A 161 6.80 -18.37 -43.65
CA ILE A 161 6.75 -19.51 -44.54
C ILE A 161 7.98 -19.43 -45.45
N GLY A 162 8.82 -20.47 -45.36
CA GLY A 162 9.64 -20.91 -46.49
C GLY A 162 11.06 -20.38 -46.57
N SER A 163 12.02 -21.18 -46.10
CA SER A 163 13.12 -21.66 -46.96
C SER A 163 13.79 -22.87 -46.31
N GLN A 164 13.90 -23.91 -47.13
CA GLN A 164 14.24 -25.31 -46.88
C GLN A 164 15.57 -25.62 -46.14
N PRO A 165 15.73 -26.88 -45.69
CA PRO A 165 16.94 -27.37 -45.03
C PRO A 165 18.02 -27.76 -46.06
N GLN A 166 19.23 -27.20 -45.92
CA GLN A 166 20.39 -27.74 -46.63
C GLN A 166 21.05 -28.85 -45.81
N ALA A 167 20.97 -30.05 -46.36
CA ALA A 167 21.61 -31.25 -45.90
C ALA A 167 23.10 -31.27 -46.31
N SER A 168 23.92 -31.84 -45.42
CA SER A 168 25.07 -32.73 -45.68
C SER A 168 26.14 -32.37 -46.72
N ALA A 169 27.39 -32.18 -46.27
CA ALA A 169 28.50 -33.14 -46.48
C ALA A 169 29.85 -32.65 -45.87
N PRO A 170 30.68 -33.54 -45.30
CA PRO A 170 32.04 -33.23 -44.87
C PRO A 170 33.06 -33.60 -45.96
N LEU A 171 34.06 -32.75 -46.20
CA LEU A 171 35.21 -33.11 -47.05
C LEU A 171 36.53 -32.78 -46.33
N SER A 172 37.15 -33.86 -45.87
CA SER A 172 38.57 -34.01 -45.59
C SER A 172 39.43 -33.55 -46.78
N ARG A 173 40.55 -32.89 -46.51
CA ARG A 173 41.82 -33.22 -47.17
C ARG A 173 43.04 -32.73 -46.38
N SER A 174 43.80 -33.74 -45.94
CA SER A 174 45.22 -33.72 -45.62
C SER A 174 46.04 -33.21 -46.82
N GLY A 175 47.08 -32.43 -46.55
CA GLY A 175 48.05 -31.94 -47.52
C GLY A 175 49.37 -31.61 -46.82
N ALA A 176 50.34 -32.49 -46.99
CA ALA A 176 51.67 -32.46 -46.40
C ALA A 176 52.65 -31.53 -47.14
N GLY A 177 53.61 -30.96 -46.40
CA GLY A 177 55.03 -31.10 -46.72
C GLY A 177 55.82 -29.92 -47.34
N ARG A 178 56.93 -29.59 -46.66
CA ARG A 178 58.24 -29.05 -47.13
C ARG A 178 58.21 -27.59 -47.61
N ARG A 179 59.09 -26.70 -47.17
CA ARG A 179 60.54 -26.78 -46.90
C ARG A 179 60.93 -25.81 -45.78
#